data_AF-A0AAP6B7C0-F1
#
_entry.id   AF-A0AAP6B7C0-F1
#
_cell.length_a   1.000
_cell.length_b   1.000
_cell.length_c   1.000
_cell.angle_alpha   90.00
_cell.angle_beta   90.00
_cell.angle_gamma   90.00
#
_symmetry.space_group_name_H-M   'P 1'
#
loop_
_entity.id
_entity.type
_entity.pdbx_description
1 polymer ?
#
loop_
_entity_poly.entity_id
_entity_poly.type
_entity_poly.pdbx_seq_one_letter_code
_entity_poly.pdbx_strand_id
1 'polypeptide(L)'
;MTESTPWQQRLATGTEDVQDEVVALYRRSRRSKAFLPTMIWGTLQTEAYATVILRQVVEFLGVPDDVPAGVAKRMERQGVLYDGEHAYEVVLGEQALYTNVGGGEVMRGQLERLLRDIRLPSLRLGILPATAATGVIPMPGFDMFDDSLASYELVSAGVDITDPAELALHIKAFDAISRAAVYGDAAEALISEALTRWSEAG
;
A
#
# COMPACT_ATOMS: atom_id res chain seq x y z
N MET A 1 -8.08 13.58 -16.54
CA MET A 1 -7.36 14.78 -16.03
C MET A 1 -6.32 14.30 -15.04
N THR A 2 -5.16 14.97 -14.99
CA THR A 2 -4.10 14.68 -14.01
C THR A 2 -3.96 15.88 -13.09
N GLU A 3 -4.17 15.65 -11.80
CA GLU A 3 -4.13 16.67 -10.75
C GLU A 3 -3.03 16.33 -9.74
N SER A 4 -2.23 17.33 -9.36
CA SER A 4 -1.13 17.17 -8.42
C SER A 4 -1.28 18.18 -7.29
N THR A 5 -1.36 17.69 -6.06
CA THR A 5 -1.57 18.50 -4.86
C THR A 5 -0.38 18.37 -3.91
N PRO A 6 0.37 19.44 -3.61
CA PRO A 6 1.50 19.42 -2.69
C PRO A 6 1.12 18.87 -1.31
N TRP A 7 1.98 18.05 -0.71
CA TRP A 7 1.67 17.44 0.58
C TRP A 7 1.54 18.46 1.71
N GLN A 8 2.37 19.51 1.73
CA GLN A 8 2.24 20.57 2.74
C GLN A 8 0.88 21.28 2.68
N GLN A 9 0.29 21.38 1.48
CA GLN A 9 -1.06 21.93 1.32
C GLN A 9 -2.11 20.91 1.78
N ARG A 10 -1.98 19.65 1.34
CA ARG A 10 -2.96 18.59 1.62
C ARG A 10 -3.00 18.18 3.10
N LEU A 11 -1.87 18.27 3.79
CA LEU A 11 -1.70 17.91 5.21
C LEU A 11 -1.63 19.15 6.12
N ALA A 12 -2.08 20.32 5.66
CA ALA A 12 -1.97 21.57 6.40
C ALA A 12 -2.71 21.56 7.75
N THR A 13 -3.77 20.74 7.87
CA THR A 13 -4.57 20.56 9.09
C THR A 13 -4.21 19.31 9.88
N GLY A 14 -3.24 18.51 9.42
CA GLY A 14 -2.90 17.20 9.98
C GLY A 14 -3.09 16.06 8.98
N THR A 15 -2.93 14.83 9.45
CA THR A 15 -3.08 13.58 8.68
C THR A 15 -4.50 13.02 8.69
N GLU A 16 -5.33 13.36 9.69
CA GLU A 16 -6.68 12.79 9.88
C GLU A 16 -7.59 13.05 8.67
N ASP A 17 -7.73 14.30 8.23
CA ASP A 17 -8.61 14.69 7.11
C ASP A 17 -8.27 13.92 5.83
N VAL A 18 -6.97 13.77 5.55
CA VAL A 18 -6.49 13.00 4.40
C VAL A 18 -6.80 11.51 4.56
N GLN A 19 -6.66 10.95 5.77
CA GLN A 19 -7.07 9.56 5.99
C GLN A 19 -8.59 9.39 5.82
N ASP A 20 -9.42 10.38 6.18
CA ASP A 20 -10.87 10.34 5.96
C ASP A 20 -11.23 10.34 4.47
N GLU A 21 -10.55 11.15 3.64
CA GLU A 21 -10.70 11.10 2.18
C GLU A 21 -10.38 9.70 1.63
N VAL A 22 -9.29 9.10 2.12
CA VAL A 22 -8.90 7.75 1.69
C VAL A 22 -9.90 6.70 2.18
N VAL A 23 -10.39 6.79 3.41
CA VAL A 23 -11.45 5.91 3.92
C VAL A 23 -12.70 6.00 3.03
N ALA A 24 -13.12 7.21 2.66
CA ALA A 24 -14.27 7.42 1.78
C ALA A 24 -14.05 6.85 0.37
N LEU A 25 -12.82 6.94 -0.16
CA LEU A 25 -12.45 6.35 -1.44
C LEU A 25 -12.50 4.81 -1.38
N TYR A 26 -11.98 4.20 -0.34
CA TYR A 26 -12.02 2.74 -0.16
C TYR A 26 -13.44 2.22 0.00
N ARG A 27 -14.28 2.91 0.78
CA ARG A 27 -15.69 2.52 1.01
C ARG A 27 -16.55 2.57 -0.25
N ARG A 28 -16.23 3.46 -1.20
CA ARG A 28 -17.01 3.60 -2.44
C ARG A 28 -16.53 2.68 -3.55
N SER A 29 -15.26 2.27 -3.52
CA SER A 29 -14.60 1.62 -4.66
C SER A 29 -14.63 0.10 -4.51
N ARG A 30 -15.44 -0.59 -5.31
CA ARG A 30 -15.69 -2.04 -5.11
C ARG A 30 -14.53 -2.91 -5.58
N ARG A 31 -13.73 -2.41 -6.53
CA ARG A 31 -12.56 -3.11 -7.06
C ARG A 31 -11.38 -2.17 -7.05
N SER A 32 -10.31 -2.57 -6.35
CA SER A 32 -9.09 -1.79 -6.33
C SER A 32 -7.88 -2.65 -6.67
N LYS A 33 -6.89 -2.00 -7.28
CA LYS A 33 -5.59 -2.59 -7.56
C LYS A 33 -4.53 -1.76 -6.87
N ALA A 34 -3.46 -2.36 -6.38
CA ALA A 34 -2.36 -1.59 -5.81
C ALA A 34 -1.02 -2.26 -6.10
N PHE A 35 -0.05 -1.49 -6.56
CA PHE A 35 1.33 -1.94 -6.69
C PHE A 35 2.25 -1.11 -5.79
N LEU A 36 2.90 -1.78 -4.83
CA LEU A 36 3.77 -1.13 -3.85
C LEU A 36 5.16 -1.77 -3.91
N PRO A 37 6.14 -1.12 -4.56
CA PRO A 37 7.44 -1.75 -4.81
C PRO A 37 8.27 -1.94 -3.53
N THR A 38 8.13 -1.04 -2.55
CA THR A 38 9.07 -0.94 -1.42
C THR A 38 8.41 -0.78 -0.06
N MET A 39 7.09 -0.74 0.04
CA MET A 39 6.37 -0.59 1.31
C MET A 39 5.14 -1.49 1.35
N ILE A 40 4.71 -1.85 2.55
CA ILE A 40 3.44 -2.58 2.71
C ILE A 40 2.28 -1.64 2.42
N TRP A 41 1.33 -2.13 1.62
CA TRP A 41 0.09 -1.42 1.30
C TRP A 41 -0.66 -0.99 2.55
N GLY A 42 -1.10 0.26 2.60
CA GLY A 42 -1.59 0.90 3.82
C GLY A 42 -2.73 0.16 4.53
N THR A 43 -3.54 -0.61 3.79
CA THR A 43 -4.70 -1.34 4.35
C THR A 43 -4.30 -2.71 4.93
N LEU A 44 -3.08 -3.19 4.63
CA LEU A 44 -2.47 -4.37 5.26
C LEU A 44 -1.49 -4.01 6.37
N GLN A 45 -1.25 -2.72 6.63
CA GLN A 45 -0.33 -2.28 7.68
C GLN A 45 -0.89 -2.62 9.08
N THR A 46 -0.03 -3.06 9.99
CA THR A 46 -0.35 -3.11 11.42
C THR A 46 -0.37 -1.71 12.00
N GLU A 47 -1.00 -1.54 13.17
CA GLU A 47 -0.99 -0.26 13.89
C GLU A 47 0.43 0.25 14.16
N ALA A 48 1.34 -0.64 14.57
CA ALA A 48 2.74 -0.32 14.83
C ALA A 48 3.45 0.18 13.56
N TYR A 49 3.27 -0.51 12.43
CA TYR A 49 3.85 -0.10 11.15
C TYR A 49 3.27 1.24 10.68
N ALA A 50 1.95 1.40 10.74
CA ALA A 50 1.24 2.62 10.37
C ALA A 50 1.70 3.83 11.21
N THR A 51 1.93 3.63 12.51
CA THR A 51 2.42 4.66 13.43
C THR A 51 3.80 5.15 13.01
N VAL A 52 4.71 4.24 12.65
CA VAL A 52 6.07 4.62 12.20
C VAL A 52 6.00 5.44 10.92
N ILE A 53 5.21 4.99 9.92
CA ILE A 53 5.05 5.71 8.65
C ILE A 53 4.48 7.11 8.89
N LEU A 54 3.36 7.22 9.63
CA LEU A 54 2.71 8.51 9.84
C LEU A 54 3.59 9.47 10.63
N ARG A 55 4.32 8.98 11.64
CA ARG A 55 5.31 9.79 12.37
C ARG A 55 6.41 10.31 11.44
N GLN A 56 6.97 9.46 10.58
CA GLN A 56 7.98 9.87 9.60
C GLN A 56 7.45 10.93 8.63
N VAL A 57 6.19 10.80 8.18
CA VAL A 57 5.55 11.80 7.30
C VAL A 57 5.39 13.14 8.02
N VAL A 58 4.86 13.13 9.25
CA VAL A 58 4.66 14.34 10.07
C VAL A 58 6.00 15.06 10.30
N GLU A 59 7.02 14.32 10.73
CA GLU A 59 8.35 14.86 11.01
C GLU A 59 9.04 15.40 9.74
N PHE A 60 8.95 14.67 8.62
CA PHE A 60 9.58 15.06 7.36
C PHE A 60 8.93 16.31 6.74
N LEU A 61 7.61 16.42 6.80
CA LEU A 61 6.88 17.54 6.19
C LEU A 61 6.69 18.73 7.14
N GLY A 62 6.92 18.56 8.44
CA GLY A 62 6.73 19.61 9.44
C GLY A 62 5.26 20.02 9.61
N VAL A 63 4.34 19.06 9.47
CA VAL A 63 2.88 19.28 9.58
C VAL A 63 2.41 19.03 11.03
N PRO A 64 1.17 19.43 11.42
CA PRO A 64 0.67 19.18 12.76
C PRO A 64 0.74 17.70 13.17
N ASP A 65 1.13 17.44 14.41
CA ASP A 65 1.20 16.07 14.95
C ASP A 65 -0.18 15.61 15.43
N ASP A 66 -0.82 14.81 14.58
CA ASP A 66 -2.06 14.10 14.86
C ASP A 66 -1.93 12.59 14.57
N VAL A 67 -0.72 12.04 14.69
CA VAL A 67 -0.41 10.64 14.36
C VAL A 67 -1.41 9.65 14.95
N PRO A 68 -1.83 9.74 16.24
CA PRO A 68 -2.82 8.81 16.80
C PRO A 68 -4.16 8.82 16.05
N ALA A 69 -4.64 9.99 15.62
CA ALA A 69 -5.90 10.12 14.88
C ALA A 69 -5.75 9.52 13.47
N GLY A 70 -4.66 9.86 12.76
CA GLY A 70 -4.36 9.27 11.45
C GLY A 70 -4.21 7.75 11.49
N VAL A 71 -3.57 7.21 12.53
CA VAL A 71 -3.45 5.76 12.74
C VAL A 71 -4.83 5.13 12.94
N ALA A 72 -5.68 5.72 13.78
CA ALA A 72 -7.03 5.22 14.03
C ALA A 72 -7.85 5.13 12.73
N LYS A 73 -7.83 6.17 11.88
CA LYS A 73 -8.49 6.16 10.56
C LYS A 73 -7.91 5.11 9.62
N ARG A 74 -6.59 4.93 9.63
CA ARG A 74 -5.94 3.88 8.83
C ARG A 74 -6.34 2.47 9.27
N MET A 75 -6.54 2.26 10.57
CA MET A 75 -7.05 0.98 11.10
C MET A 75 -8.55 0.80 10.78
N GLU A 76 -9.36 1.87 10.88
CA GLU A 76 -10.78 1.87 10.47
C GLU A 76 -10.94 1.43 9.01
N ARG A 77 -10.08 1.93 8.12
CA ARG A 77 -10.08 1.59 6.69
C ARG A 77 -10.00 0.08 6.44
N GLN A 78 -9.33 -0.69 7.31
CA GLN A 78 -9.11 -2.12 7.09
C GLN A 78 -10.39 -2.96 7.13
N GLY A 79 -11.48 -2.42 7.68
CA GLY A 79 -12.78 -3.11 7.73
C GLY A 79 -13.29 -3.55 6.35
N VAL A 80 -12.93 -2.81 5.28
CA VAL A 80 -13.30 -3.14 3.89
C VAL A 80 -12.74 -4.48 3.40
N LEU A 81 -11.69 -5.01 4.03
CA LEU A 81 -11.18 -6.34 3.70
C LEU A 81 -12.13 -7.46 4.17
N TYR A 82 -13.06 -7.18 5.08
CA TYR A 82 -13.85 -8.21 5.76
C TYR A 82 -15.35 -8.10 5.54
N ASP A 83 -15.81 -7.09 4.78
CA ASP A 83 -17.24 -6.84 4.59
C ASP A 83 -17.90 -7.70 3.50
N GLY A 84 -17.11 -8.40 2.68
CA GLY A 84 -17.60 -9.25 1.58
C GLY A 84 -18.05 -8.48 0.33
N GLU A 85 -17.89 -7.16 0.32
CA GLU A 85 -18.42 -6.25 -0.69
C GLU A 85 -17.33 -5.69 -1.62
N HIS A 86 -16.06 -5.85 -1.23
CA HIS A 86 -14.89 -5.30 -1.91
C HIS A 86 -13.91 -6.40 -2.36
N ALA A 87 -13.20 -6.14 -3.47
CA ALA A 87 -12.15 -7.00 -3.99
C ALA A 87 -10.88 -6.20 -4.32
N TYR A 88 -9.74 -6.70 -3.89
CA TYR A 88 -8.45 -6.06 -3.99
C TYR A 88 -7.44 -6.98 -4.68
N GLU A 89 -6.76 -6.46 -5.69
CA GLU A 89 -5.58 -7.10 -6.27
C GLU A 89 -4.34 -6.29 -5.90
N VAL A 90 -3.51 -6.83 -5.01
CA VAL A 90 -2.37 -6.11 -4.46
C VAL A 90 -1.11 -6.86 -4.84
N VAL A 91 -0.14 -6.16 -5.44
CA VAL A 91 1.20 -6.69 -5.70
C VAL A 91 2.19 -5.87 -4.89
N LEU A 92 2.90 -6.55 -3.99
CA LEU A 92 4.03 -5.95 -3.28
C LEU A 92 5.32 -6.34 -4.00
N GLY A 93 6.27 -5.42 -4.14
CA GLY A 93 7.64 -5.80 -4.46
C GLY A 93 8.23 -6.62 -3.31
N GLU A 94 9.06 -7.62 -3.60
CA GLU A 94 9.76 -8.40 -2.58
C GLU A 94 10.54 -7.49 -1.61
N GLN A 95 11.09 -6.38 -2.11
CA GLN A 95 11.76 -5.36 -1.30
C GLN A 95 10.86 -4.76 -0.20
N ALA A 96 9.53 -4.70 -0.38
CA ALA A 96 8.60 -4.23 0.63
C ALA A 96 8.62 -5.08 1.92
N LEU A 97 9.04 -6.35 1.82
CA LEU A 97 9.19 -7.25 2.96
C LEU A 97 10.48 -6.96 3.77
N TYR A 98 11.43 -6.24 3.17
CA TYR A 98 12.77 -5.99 3.71
C TYR A 98 13.06 -4.51 3.98
N THR A 99 12.22 -3.59 3.52
CA THR A 99 12.32 -2.16 3.88
C THR A 99 12.11 -2.01 5.38
N ASN A 100 13.08 -1.44 6.08
CA ASN A 100 13.01 -1.26 7.53
C ASN A 100 12.04 -0.14 7.89
N VAL A 101 10.86 -0.51 8.41
CA VAL A 101 9.87 0.42 8.95
C VAL A 101 9.68 0.12 10.43
N GLY A 102 10.55 0.68 11.26
CA GLY A 102 10.42 0.60 12.73
C GLY A 102 11.15 -0.56 13.40
N GLY A 103 12.10 -1.19 12.71
CA GLY A 103 12.93 -2.26 13.25
C GLY A 103 12.29 -3.65 13.22
N GLY A 104 13.04 -4.64 13.74
CA GLY A 104 12.66 -6.05 13.62
C GLY A 104 11.35 -6.42 14.30
N GLU A 105 11.02 -5.85 15.45
CA GLU A 105 9.75 -6.12 16.12
C GLU A 105 8.53 -5.69 15.29
N VAL A 106 8.55 -4.46 14.77
CA VAL A 106 7.47 -3.92 13.92
C VAL A 106 7.35 -4.74 12.63
N MET A 107 8.48 -5.06 11.99
CA MET A 107 8.49 -5.82 10.75
C MET A 107 8.02 -7.27 10.94
N ARG A 108 8.38 -7.94 12.04
CA ARG A 108 7.86 -9.29 12.33
C ARG A 108 6.35 -9.28 12.46
N GLY A 109 5.78 -8.40 13.29
CA GLY A 109 4.34 -8.28 13.44
C GLY A 109 3.63 -7.92 12.13
N GLN A 110 4.28 -7.11 11.28
CA GLN A 110 3.79 -6.79 9.96
C GLN A 110 3.76 -7.99 9.00
N LEU A 111 4.81 -8.81 8.97
CA LEU A 111 4.86 -9.99 8.09
C LEU A 111 3.91 -11.10 8.57
N GLU A 112 3.75 -11.26 9.88
CA GLU A 112 2.73 -12.14 10.48
C GLU A 112 1.30 -11.71 10.07
N ARG A 113 1.02 -10.40 10.01
CA ARG A 113 -0.25 -9.87 9.47
C ARG A 113 -0.46 -10.29 8.02
N LEU A 114 0.56 -10.18 7.17
CA LEU A 114 0.46 -10.60 5.76
C LEU A 114 0.17 -12.09 5.63
N LEU A 115 0.87 -12.95 6.37
CA LEU A 115 0.63 -14.40 6.36
C LEU A 115 -0.78 -14.76 6.81
N ARG A 116 -1.35 -14.00 7.75
CA ARG A 116 -2.74 -14.20 8.19
C ARG A 116 -3.75 -13.83 7.10
N ASP A 117 -3.52 -12.72 6.40
CA ASP A 117 -4.51 -12.13 5.50
C ASP A 117 -4.34 -12.54 4.02
N ILE A 118 -3.22 -13.15 3.64
CA ILE A 118 -2.91 -13.54 2.25
C ILE A 118 -3.97 -14.44 1.60
N ARG A 119 -4.78 -15.14 2.41
CA ARG A 119 -5.88 -16.01 1.95
C ARG A 119 -7.27 -15.40 2.12
N LEU A 120 -7.39 -14.11 2.41
CA LEU A 120 -8.70 -13.45 2.50
C LEU A 120 -9.43 -13.49 1.14
N PRO A 121 -10.74 -13.82 1.10
CA PRO A 121 -11.49 -13.87 -0.15
C PRO A 121 -11.53 -12.54 -0.92
N SER A 122 -11.47 -11.42 -0.20
CA SER A 122 -11.45 -10.06 -0.74
C SER A 122 -10.08 -9.66 -1.28
N LEU A 123 -9.02 -10.43 -1.06
CA LEU A 123 -7.64 -10.04 -1.34
C LEU A 123 -6.92 -11.08 -2.20
N ARG A 124 -6.50 -10.67 -3.39
CA ARG A 124 -5.50 -11.36 -4.18
C ARG A 124 -4.15 -10.68 -3.97
N LEU A 125 -3.37 -11.18 -3.01
CA LEU A 125 -2.04 -10.65 -2.69
C LEU A 125 -0.96 -11.43 -3.46
N GLY A 126 -0.20 -10.71 -4.27
CA GLY A 126 0.98 -11.20 -4.96
C GLY A 126 2.26 -10.54 -4.45
N ILE A 127 3.38 -11.26 -4.58
CA ILE A 127 4.71 -10.73 -4.34
C ILE A 127 5.45 -10.75 -5.67
N LEU A 128 5.99 -9.61 -6.10
CA LEU A 128 6.85 -9.50 -7.27
C LEU A 128 8.29 -9.83 -6.84
N PRO A 129 8.84 -11.00 -7.25
CA PRO A 129 10.21 -11.37 -6.89
C PRO A 129 11.23 -10.35 -7.41
N ALA A 130 12.33 -10.14 -6.67
CA ALA A 130 13.38 -9.19 -7.03
C ALA A 130 14.06 -9.51 -8.37
N THR A 131 13.99 -10.76 -8.81
CA THR A 131 14.58 -11.26 -10.07
C THR A 131 13.58 -11.33 -11.23
N ALA A 132 12.31 -10.97 -11.00
CA ALA A 132 11.27 -11.10 -12.00
C ALA A 132 11.40 -10.08 -13.14
N ALA A 133 11.19 -10.54 -14.37
CA ALA A 133 11.11 -9.69 -15.55
C ALA A 133 9.65 -9.30 -15.83
N THR A 134 9.31 -8.04 -15.63
CA THR A 134 7.93 -7.49 -15.72
C THR A 134 7.55 -6.98 -17.10
N GLY A 135 8.52 -6.72 -17.99
CA GLY A 135 8.28 -6.11 -19.31
C GLY A 135 7.84 -4.64 -19.27
N VAL A 136 7.78 -4.04 -18.08
CA VAL A 136 7.54 -2.62 -17.78
C VAL A 136 8.41 -2.22 -16.60
N ILE A 137 8.77 -0.95 -16.45
CA ILE A 137 9.47 -0.51 -15.24
C ILE A 137 8.48 -0.56 -14.07
N PRO A 138 8.75 -1.35 -13.00
CA PRO A 138 7.84 -1.53 -11.89
C PRO A 138 8.01 -0.39 -10.85
N MET A 139 7.84 0.86 -11.28
CA MET A 139 7.86 2.05 -10.42
C MET A 139 7.30 3.29 -11.15
N PRO A 140 6.78 4.30 -10.42
CA PRO A 140 6.54 4.34 -8.97
C PRO A 140 5.36 3.46 -8.54
N GLY A 141 5.17 3.29 -7.22
CA GLY A 141 3.99 2.60 -6.69
C GLY A 141 2.72 3.43 -6.86
N PHE A 142 1.58 2.76 -7.00
CA PHE A 142 0.27 3.40 -7.20
C PHE A 142 -0.89 2.53 -6.72
N ASP A 143 -1.99 3.18 -6.41
CA ASP A 143 -3.30 2.58 -6.16
C ASP A 143 -4.25 2.89 -7.34
N MET A 144 -5.15 1.98 -7.66
CA MET A 144 -6.24 2.19 -8.61
C MET A 144 -7.58 1.84 -7.99
N PHE A 145 -8.61 2.61 -8.35
CA PHE A 145 -9.96 2.47 -7.82
C PHE A 145 -10.98 2.41 -8.98
N ASP A 146 -11.68 1.29 -9.08
CA ASP A 146 -12.70 0.96 -10.08
C ASP A 146 -12.28 1.27 -11.53
N ASP A 147 -10.99 1.12 -11.84
CA ASP A 147 -10.38 1.47 -13.14
C ASP A 147 -10.67 2.93 -13.59
N SER A 148 -11.06 3.79 -12.65
CA SER A 148 -11.54 5.17 -12.90
C SER A 148 -10.63 6.25 -12.28
N LEU A 149 -9.76 5.85 -11.37
CA LEU A 149 -8.78 6.68 -10.70
C LEU A 149 -7.51 5.88 -10.50
N ALA A 150 -6.36 6.44 -10.86
CA ALA A 150 -5.05 6.01 -10.39
C ALA A 150 -4.46 7.10 -9.50
N SER A 151 -3.95 6.73 -8.34
CA SER A 151 -3.41 7.66 -7.34
C SER A 151 -1.96 7.30 -6.99
N TYR A 152 -1.11 8.32 -6.90
CA TYR A 152 0.29 8.20 -6.56
C TYR A 152 0.64 9.04 -5.34
N GLU A 153 1.53 8.50 -4.51
CA GLU A 153 2.22 9.26 -3.48
C GLU A 153 3.66 9.53 -3.90
N LEU A 154 3.94 10.77 -4.31
CA LEU A 154 5.30 11.23 -4.59
C LEU A 154 5.91 11.85 -3.32
N VAL A 155 7.21 12.12 -3.32
CA VAL A 155 7.86 12.79 -2.17
C VAL A 155 7.27 14.19 -1.93
N SER A 156 6.88 14.90 -2.99
CA SER A 156 6.42 16.30 -2.90
C SER A 156 4.90 16.48 -2.95
N ALA A 157 4.16 15.53 -3.53
CA ALA A 157 2.73 15.69 -3.81
C ALA A 157 2.00 14.34 -3.94
N GLY A 158 0.69 14.37 -3.70
CA GLY A 158 -0.22 13.35 -4.19
C GLY A 158 -0.63 13.66 -5.63
N VAL A 159 -0.74 12.64 -6.48
CA VAL A 159 -1.17 12.81 -7.88
C VAL A 159 -2.33 11.88 -8.18
N ASP A 160 -3.44 12.45 -8.65
CA ASP A 160 -4.63 11.73 -9.05
C ASP A 160 -4.82 11.82 -10.58
N ILE A 161 -4.98 10.67 -11.22
CA ILE A 161 -5.12 10.52 -12.66
C ILE A 161 -6.49 9.91 -12.96
N THR A 162 -7.28 10.62 -13.76
CA THR A 162 -8.62 10.21 -14.21
C THR A 162 -8.74 10.23 -15.74
N ASP A 163 -7.67 10.57 -16.46
CA ASP A 163 -7.70 10.56 -17.92
C ASP A 163 -7.81 9.12 -18.46
N PRO A 164 -8.79 8.79 -19.33
CA PRO A 164 -8.99 7.42 -19.79
C PRO A 164 -7.78 6.82 -20.52
N ALA A 165 -7.02 7.63 -21.28
CA ALA A 165 -5.87 7.13 -22.02
C ALA A 165 -4.70 6.84 -21.06
N GLU A 166 -4.51 7.68 -20.04
CA GLU A 166 -3.52 7.43 -18.99
C GLU A 166 -3.93 6.23 -18.13
N LEU A 167 -5.19 6.13 -17.68
CA LEU A 167 -5.71 4.98 -16.92
C LEU A 167 -5.49 3.65 -17.65
N ALA A 168 -5.68 3.62 -18.97
CA ALA A 168 -5.40 2.43 -19.77
C ALA A 168 -3.92 1.99 -19.70
N LEU A 169 -2.97 2.93 -19.59
CA LEU A 169 -1.55 2.61 -19.38
C LEU A 169 -1.28 2.06 -17.99
N HIS A 170 -1.97 2.57 -16.96
CA HIS A 170 -1.86 2.07 -15.59
C HIS A 170 -2.38 0.64 -15.45
N ILE A 171 -3.54 0.36 -16.05
CA ILE A 171 -4.11 -1.00 -16.11
C ILE A 171 -3.10 -1.93 -16.81
N LYS A 172 -2.58 -1.53 -17.97
CA LYS A 172 -1.60 -2.32 -18.72
C LYS A 172 -0.31 -2.58 -17.93
N ALA A 173 0.18 -1.57 -17.20
CA ALA A 173 1.36 -1.69 -16.36
C ALA A 173 1.11 -2.63 -15.17
N PHE A 174 0.00 -2.45 -14.47
CA PHE A 174 -0.40 -3.33 -13.36
C PHE A 174 -0.54 -4.78 -13.83
N ASP A 175 -1.20 -5.02 -14.96
CA ASP A 175 -1.36 -6.37 -15.52
C ASP A 175 -0.01 -7.02 -15.85
N ALA A 176 0.97 -6.25 -16.34
CA ALA A 176 2.30 -6.75 -16.64
C ALA A 176 3.08 -7.12 -15.36
N ILE A 177 2.93 -6.30 -14.31
CA ILE A 177 3.52 -6.55 -13.00
C ILE A 177 2.86 -7.76 -12.32
N SER A 178 1.52 -7.80 -12.28
CA SER A 178 0.73 -8.91 -11.72
C SER A 178 1.06 -10.25 -12.37
N ARG A 179 1.21 -10.29 -13.70
CA ARG A 179 1.64 -11.52 -14.40
C ARG A 179 3.03 -12.02 -14.02
N ALA A 180 3.93 -11.12 -13.60
CA ALA A 180 5.29 -11.46 -13.19
C ALA A 180 5.40 -11.76 -11.68
N ALA A 181 4.35 -11.49 -10.90
CA ALA A 181 4.30 -11.78 -9.48
C ALA A 181 3.96 -13.25 -9.20
N VAL A 182 4.35 -13.72 -8.02
CA VAL A 182 3.97 -15.02 -7.47
C VAL A 182 2.82 -14.85 -6.47
N TYR A 183 2.00 -15.88 -6.31
CA TYR A 183 0.79 -15.88 -5.49
C TYR A 183 0.68 -17.19 -4.68
N GLY A 184 -0.20 -17.20 -3.67
CA GLY A 184 -0.47 -18.38 -2.85
C GLY A 184 0.77 -18.86 -2.12
N ASP A 185 1.02 -20.17 -2.13
CA ASP A 185 2.11 -20.80 -1.38
C ASP A 185 3.50 -20.22 -1.72
N ALA A 186 3.73 -19.82 -2.98
CA ALA A 186 4.99 -19.20 -3.38
C ALA A 186 5.17 -17.79 -2.80
N ALA A 187 4.09 -17.01 -2.68
CA ALA A 187 4.11 -15.72 -1.99
C ALA A 187 4.29 -15.90 -0.48
N GLU A 188 3.61 -16.89 0.13
CA GLU A 188 3.77 -17.23 1.55
C GLU A 188 5.21 -17.63 1.88
N ALA A 189 5.88 -18.35 0.98
CA ALA A 189 7.29 -18.72 1.15
C ALA A 189 8.20 -17.49 1.22
N LEU A 190 8.04 -16.52 0.32
CA LEU A 190 8.83 -15.27 0.33
C LEU A 190 8.56 -14.43 1.59
N ILE A 191 7.30 -14.34 2.03
CA ILE A 191 6.96 -13.62 3.27
C ILE A 191 7.56 -14.32 4.49
N SER A 192 7.52 -15.66 4.52
CA SER A 192 8.08 -16.47 5.60
C SER A 192 9.61 -16.35 5.67
N GLU A 193 10.29 -16.34 4.53
CA GLU A 193 11.73 -16.11 4.44
C GLU A 193 12.11 -14.72 5.00
N ALA A 194 11.36 -13.69 4.62
CA ALA A 194 11.54 -12.36 5.18
C ALA A 194 11.32 -12.34 6.70
N LEU A 195 10.30 -13.04 7.20
CA LEU A 195 10.00 -13.12 8.63
C LEU A 195 11.13 -13.79 9.42
N THR A 196 11.73 -14.86 8.91
CA THR A 196 12.92 -15.50 9.50
C THR A 196 14.06 -14.50 9.60
N ARG A 197 14.35 -13.76 8.52
CA ARG A 197 15.42 -12.77 8.50
C ARG A 197 15.24 -11.66 9.56
N TRP A 198 14.01 -11.17 9.73
CA TRP A 198 13.72 -10.17 10.77
C TRP A 198 13.76 -10.72 12.19
N SER A 199 13.66 -12.04 12.37
CA SER A 199 13.80 -12.71 13.66
C SER A 199 15.26 -12.91 14.06
N GLU A 200 16.17 -13.00 13.09
CA GLU A 200 17.61 -13.13 13.31
C GLU A 200 18.32 -11.78 13.43
N ALA A 201 17.73 -10.70 12.92
CA ALA A 201 18.28 -9.35 12.93
C ALA A 201 18.05 -8.56 14.25
N GLY A 202 17.40 -9.18 15.23
CA GLY A 202 17.04 -8.60 16.54
C GLY A 202 18.02 -8.91 17.66
#